data_AF-A0A098VU20-F1
#
_entry.id   AF-A0A098VU20-F1
#
_cell.length_a   1.000
_cell.length_b   1.000
_cell.length_c   1.000
_cell.angle_alpha   90.00
_cell.angle_beta   90.00
_cell.angle_gamma   90.00
#
_symmetry.space_group_name_H-M   'P 1'
#
loop_
_entity.id
_entity.type
_entity.pdbx_description
1 polymer ?
#
loop_
_entity_poly.entity_id
_entity_poly.type
_entity_poly.pdbx_seq_one_letter_code
_entity_poly.pdbx_strand_id
1 'polypeptide(L)'
;MDSPTPYLNYALLARHIGQVVRVPSSNSLIELESCDNGKLLVHITPTTVLPTSPVICVTGLVQKDLSLQAMVLDSFGDTSLDMMAMNKLVAAMHKFPAPFMV
;
A
#
# COMPACT_ATOMS: atom_id res chain seq x y z
N MET A 1 -20.45 7.43 18.94
CA MET A 1 -19.13 6.78 19.07
C MET A 1 -18.86 6.76 20.56
N ASP A 2 -19.24 5.69 21.26
CA ASP A 2 -19.58 5.81 22.69
C ASP A 2 -18.55 5.14 23.62
N SER A 3 -17.40 4.71 23.09
CA SER A 3 -16.30 4.17 23.89
C SER A 3 -14.99 4.88 23.56
N PRO A 4 -14.18 5.25 24.58
CA PRO A 4 -12.89 5.88 24.34
C PRO A 4 -11.96 4.93 23.59
N THR A 5 -11.31 5.42 22.53
CA THR A 5 -10.31 4.67 21.75
C THR A 5 -8.92 4.90 22.38
N PRO A 6 -8.38 3.94 23.16
CA PRO A 6 -7.15 4.16 23.91
C PRO A 6 -5.92 4.23 23.01
N TYR A 7 -4.91 5.00 23.43
CA TYR A 7 -3.58 4.99 22.80
C TYR A 7 -2.73 3.86 23.40
N LEU A 8 -2.14 3.02 22.55
CA LEU A 8 -1.32 1.87 22.93
C LEU A 8 0.06 1.88 22.27
N ASN A 9 1.00 1.18 22.88
CA ASN A 9 2.25 0.75 22.25
C ASN A 9 2.25 -0.77 22.04
N TYR A 10 3.28 -1.30 21.38
CA TYR A 10 3.38 -2.73 21.04
C TYR A 10 3.20 -3.66 22.26
N ALA A 11 3.81 -3.33 23.40
CA ALA A 11 3.76 -4.15 24.62
C ALA A 11 2.35 -4.35 25.19
N LEU A 12 1.40 -3.46 24.85
CA LEU A 12 0.03 -3.51 25.33
C LEU A 12 -0.94 -4.20 24.37
N LEU A 13 -0.53 -4.50 23.13
CA LEU A 13 -1.42 -5.02 22.08
C LEU A 13 -2.08 -6.35 22.47
N ALA A 14 -1.31 -7.29 23.03
CA ALA A 14 -1.82 -8.61 23.42
C ALA A 14 -2.95 -8.54 24.45
N ARG A 15 -3.05 -7.44 25.22
CA ARG A 15 -4.10 -7.24 26.23
C ARG A 15 -5.37 -6.59 25.69
N HIS A 16 -5.34 -6.09 24.45
CA HIS A 16 -6.44 -5.34 23.83
C HIS A 16 -6.95 -6.02 22.56
N ILE A 17 -6.84 -7.35 22.48
CA ILE A 17 -7.38 -8.16 21.37
C ILE A 17 -8.89 -7.94 21.27
N GLY A 18 -9.39 -7.66 20.07
CA GLY A 18 -10.81 -7.43 19.78
C GLY A 18 -11.31 -6.01 20.10
N GLN A 19 -10.43 -5.07 20.44
CA GLN A 19 -10.79 -3.67 20.73
C GLN A 19 -10.29 -2.72 19.64
N VAL A 20 -11.00 -1.62 19.43
CA VAL A 20 -10.55 -0.50 18.57
C VAL A 20 -9.58 0.37 19.37
N VAL A 21 -8.36 0.57 18.85
CA VAL A 21 -7.26 1.25 19.54
C VAL A 21 -6.55 2.24 18.62
N ARG A 22 -5.78 3.17 19.19
CA ARG A 22 -4.89 4.09 18.47
C ARG A 22 -3.44 3.73 18.79
N VAL A 23 -2.60 3.59 17.78
CA VAL A 23 -1.17 3.29 17.97
C VAL A 23 -0.37 4.39 17.30
N PRO A 24 0.33 5.26 18.05
CA PRO A 24 1.22 6.24 17.45
C PRO A 24 2.45 5.50 16.90
N SER A 25 2.77 5.74 15.62
CA SER A 25 3.96 5.21 14.96
C SER A 25 4.73 6.38 14.37
N SER A 26 6.06 6.38 14.53
CA SER A 26 6.95 7.29 13.81
C SER A 26 7.16 6.88 12.35
N ASN A 27 6.84 5.63 12.03
CA ASN A 27 7.11 5.01 10.74
C ASN A 27 5.79 4.82 10.00
N SER A 28 5.58 5.66 9.00
CA SER A 28 4.47 5.57 8.05
C SER A 28 4.83 4.61 6.93
N LEU A 29 5.02 3.34 7.27
CA LEU A 29 5.32 2.25 6.32
C LEU A 29 4.10 1.35 6.19
N ILE A 30 3.71 1.03 4.96
CA ILE A 30 2.71 0.01 4.66
C ILE A 30 3.37 -1.09 3.80
N GLU A 31 2.97 -2.33 4.03
CA GLU A 31 3.35 -3.45 3.17
C GLU A 31 2.21 -3.71 2.19
N LEU A 32 2.53 -3.76 0.90
CA LEU A 32 1.59 -4.06 -0.17
C LEU A 32 2.06 -5.27 -0.97
N GLU A 33 1.12 -6.00 -1.55
CA GLU A 33 1.40 -7.10 -2.47
C GLU A 33 1.29 -6.59 -3.91
N SER A 34 2.33 -6.83 -4.71
CA SER A 34 2.41 -6.50 -6.14
C SER A 34 1.75 -7.60 -6.99
N CYS A 35 1.52 -7.30 -8.27
CA CYS A 35 0.91 -8.23 -9.23
C CYS A 35 1.70 -9.52 -9.51
N ASP A 36 2.95 -9.60 -9.07
CA ASP A 36 3.82 -10.77 -9.08
C ASP A 36 3.86 -11.52 -7.74
N ASN A 37 2.97 -11.17 -6.80
CA ASN A 37 2.94 -11.59 -5.40
C ASN A 37 4.18 -11.17 -4.58
N GLY A 38 5.00 -10.27 -5.12
CA GLY A 38 6.11 -9.66 -4.40
C GLY A 38 5.60 -8.69 -3.34
N LYS A 39 6.27 -8.66 -2.17
CA LYS A 39 5.97 -7.69 -1.12
C LYS A 39 6.75 -6.41 -1.34
N LEU A 40 6.05 -5.28 -1.34
CA LEU A 40 6.60 -3.94 -1.49
C LEU A 40 6.36 -3.15 -0.21
N LEU A 41 7.43 -2.59 0.37
CA LEU A 41 7.33 -1.62 1.45
C LEU A 41 7.14 -0.23 0.87
N VAL A 42 6.09 0.46 1.30
CA VAL A 42 5.75 1.80 0.83
C VAL A 42 5.76 2.79 1.99
N HIS A 43 6.59 3.82 1.87
CA HIS A 43 6.61 4.95 2.78
C HIS A 43 5.50 5.94 2.38
N ILE A 44 4.58 6.20 3.29
CA ILE A 44 3.51 7.19 3.14
C ILE A 44 3.80 8.41 4.03
N THR A 45 3.20 9.56 3.72
CA THR A 45 3.29 10.74 4.58
C THR A 45 2.12 10.77 5.57
N PRO A 46 2.19 11.53 6.67
CA PRO A 46 1.07 11.70 7.61
C PRO A 46 -0.21 12.27 6.96
N THR A 47 -0.08 12.94 5.81
CA THR A 47 -1.20 13.51 5.05
C THR A 47 -1.75 12.56 3.99
N THR A 48 -1.12 11.40 3.80
CA THR A 48 -1.56 10.42 2.81
C THR A 48 -2.86 9.76 3.27
N VAL A 49 -3.91 9.88 2.45
CA VAL A 49 -5.18 9.16 2.68
C VAL A 49 -5.07 7.80 2.00
N LEU A 50 -5.15 6.73 2.79
CA LEU A 50 -5.16 5.38 2.25
C LEU A 50 -6.51 5.11 1.57
N PRO A 51 -6.52 4.70 0.28
CA PRO A 51 -7.76 4.32 -0.36
C PRO A 51 -8.34 3.05 0.26
N THR A 52 -9.67 2.92 0.26
CA THR A 52 -10.37 1.75 0.83
C THR A 52 -10.48 0.59 -0.15
N SER A 53 -10.09 0.79 -1.42
CA SER A 53 -10.11 -0.26 -2.43
C SER A 53 -9.08 -1.36 -2.11
N PRO A 54 -9.42 -2.65 -2.33
CA PRO A 54 -8.46 -3.74 -2.21
C PRO A 54 -7.32 -3.65 -3.23
N VAL A 55 -7.53 -2.94 -4.35
CA VAL A 55 -6.54 -2.77 -5.41
C VAL A 55 -6.23 -1.29 -5.54
N ILE A 56 -4.97 -0.94 -5.30
CA ILE A 56 -4.47 0.44 -5.35
C ILE A 56 -3.32 0.56 -6.34
N CYS A 57 -3.19 1.74 -6.94
CA CYS A 57 -2.03 2.14 -7.71
C CYS A 57 -1.17 3.07 -6.85
N VAL A 58 0.13 2.77 -6.77
CA VAL A 58 1.08 3.63 -6.06
C VAL A 58 2.00 4.29 -7.07
N THR A 59 1.95 5.61 -7.15
CA THR A 59 2.95 6.40 -7.88
C THR A 59 3.94 6.95 -6.87
N GLY A 60 5.23 6.67 -7.06
CA GLY A 60 6.27 7.03 -6.10
C GLY A 60 7.69 6.89 -6.62
N LEU A 61 8.64 7.23 -5.76
CA LEU A 61 10.08 7.14 -6.03
C LEU A 61 10.68 5.89 -5.37
N VAL A 62 11.27 5.00 -6.16
CA VAL A 62 11.98 3.81 -5.66
C VAL A 62 13.24 4.26 -4.89
N GLN A 63 13.41 3.76 -3.68
CA GLN A 63 14.52 4.06 -2.79
C GLN A 63 15.65 3.03 -2.94
N LYS A 64 16.82 3.34 -2.38
CA LYS A 64 18.01 2.47 -2.46
C LYS A 64 17.84 1.12 -1.74
N ASP A 65 16.93 1.05 -0.76
CA ASP A 65 16.59 -0.15 0.00
C ASP A 65 15.46 -0.95 -0.66
N LEU A 66 15.11 -0.65 -1.92
CA LEU A 66 14.02 -1.26 -2.68
C LEU A 66 12.61 -0.97 -2.12
N SER A 67 12.48 -0.02 -1.19
CA SER A 67 11.17 0.53 -0.79
C SER A 67 10.69 1.58 -1.79
N LEU A 68 9.41 1.97 -1.68
CA LEU A 68 8.81 3.02 -2.51
C LEU A 68 8.38 4.20 -1.64
N GLN A 69 8.88 5.41 -1.93
CA GLN A 69 8.33 6.62 -1.34
C GLN A 69 7.09 7.04 -2.13
N ALA A 70 5.90 6.87 -1.54
CA ALA A 70 4.65 7.24 -2.19
C ALA A 70 4.55 8.76 -2.37
N MET A 71 4.07 9.16 -3.54
CA MET A 71 3.67 10.52 -3.88
C MET A 71 2.15 10.60 -4.06
N VAL A 72 1.57 9.60 -4.72
CA VAL A 72 0.12 9.49 -4.96
C VAL A 72 -0.31 8.03 -4.74
N LEU A 73 -1.45 7.86 -4.08
CA LEU A 73 -2.16 6.58 -3.93
C LEU A 73 -3.54 6.72 -4.55
N ASP A 74 -3.83 5.92 -5.56
CA ASP A 74 -5.12 5.89 -6.23
C ASP A 74 -5.80 4.54 -6.04
N SER A 75 -7.14 4.54 -5.99
CA SER A 75 -7.91 3.29 -6.07
C SER A 75 -8.07 2.88 -7.52
N PHE A 76 -7.84 1.62 -7.83
CA PHE A 76 -8.61 1.01 -8.90
C PHE A 76 -10.04 0.91 -8.39
N GLY A 77 -10.97 1.62 -9.05
CA GLY A 77 -12.39 1.59 -8.69
C GLY A 77 -13.05 0.21 -8.90
N ASP A 78 -12.32 -0.72 -9.52
CA ASP A 78 -12.74 -2.08 -9.80
C ASP A 78 -11.99 -3.08 -8.91
N THR A 79 -12.75 -3.77 -8.07
CA THR A 79 -12.25 -4.84 -7.19
C THR A 79 -12.00 -6.16 -7.90
N SER A 80 -12.44 -6.28 -9.16
CA SER A 80 -12.30 -7.48 -10.00
C SER A 80 -11.08 -7.45 -10.93
N LEU A 81 -10.17 -6.48 -10.75
CA LEU A 81 -8.97 -6.39 -11.56
C LEU A 81 -8.15 -7.68 -11.50
N ASP A 82 -7.95 -8.31 -12.65
CA ASP A 82 -7.12 -9.51 -12.78
C ASP A 82 -5.63 -9.13 -12.66
N MET A 83 -5.10 -9.30 -11.46
CA MET A 83 -3.70 -9.01 -11.15
C MET A 83 -2.72 -9.87 -11.98
N MET A 84 -3.12 -11.08 -12.40
CA MET A 84 -2.28 -11.91 -13.26
C MET A 84 -2.23 -11.36 -14.68
N ALA A 85 -3.36 -10.88 -15.21
CA ALA A 85 -3.40 -10.19 -16.50
C ALA A 85 -2.57 -8.89 -16.45
N MET A 86 -2.66 -8.13 -15.35
CA MET A 86 -1.84 -6.93 -15.15
C MET A 86 -0.35 -7.24 -15.12
N ASN A 87 0.09 -8.28 -14.43
CA ASN A 87 1.50 -8.68 -14.43
C ASN A 87 2.00 -9.05 -15.83
N LYS A 88 1.18 -9.77 -16.62
CA LYS A 88 1.50 -10.06 -18.02
C LYS A 88 1.61 -8.80 -18.87
N LEU A 89 0.73 -7.82 -18.62
CA LEU A 89 0.76 -6.52 -19.31
C LEU A 89 2.04 -5.75 -18.97
N VAL A 90 2.42 -5.68 -17.68
CA VAL A 90 3.70 -5.07 -17.25
C VAL A 90 4.87 -5.73 -17.96
N ALA A 91 4.94 -7.07 -17.96
CA ALA A 91 5.99 -7.80 -18.67
C ALA A 91 6.01 -7.49 -20.18
N ALA A 92 4.84 -7.35 -20.80
CA ALA A 92 4.72 -6.98 -22.22
C ALA A 92 5.19 -5.54 -22.49
N MET A 93 4.89 -4.58 -21.61
CA MET A 93 5.35 -3.19 -21.75
C MET A 93 6.87 -3.09 -21.74
N HIS A 94 7.54 -3.87 -20.89
CA HIS A 94 9.01 -3.93 -20.87
C HIS A 94 9.58 -4.68 -22.07
N LYS A 95 8.89 -5.72 -22.57
CA LYS A 95 9.33 -6.50 -23.73
C LYS A 95 9.16 -5.75 -25.06
N PHE A 96 8.11 -4.94 -25.17
CA PHE A 96 7.75 -4.20 -26.38
C PHE A 96 7.55 -2.71 -26.03
N PRO A 97 8.61 -1.93 -25.75
CA PRO A 97 8.46 -0.57 -25.23
C PRO A 97 7.94 0.43 -26.28
N ALA A 98 8.21 0.21 -27.57
CA ALA A 98 7.85 1.13 -28.65
C ALA A 98 6.35 1.54 -28.67
N PRO A 99 5.37 0.64 -28.54
CA PRO A 99 3.95 1.01 -28.47
C PRO A 99 3.52 1.71 -27.17
N PHE A 100 4.34 1.73 -26.11
CA PHE A 100 4.00 2.30 -24.80
C PHE A 100 4.80 3.55 -24.43
N MET A 101 5.79 3.93 -25.25
CA MET A 101 6.48 5.21 -25.12
C MET A 101 5.63 6.28 -25.79
N VAL A 102 4.86 7.02 -24.98
CA VAL A 102 4.09 8.22 -25.39
C VAL A 102 4.85 9.47 -25.01
#